data_AF-A0A9P5U0T9-F1
#
_entry.id   AF-A0A9P5U0T9-F1
#
_cell.length_a   1.000
_cell.length_b   1.000
_cell.length_c   1.000
_cell.angle_alpha   90.00
_cell.angle_beta   90.00
_cell.angle_gamma   90.00
#
_symmetry.space_group_name_H-M   'P 1'
#
loop_
_entity.id
_entity.type
_entity.pdbx_description
1 polymer ?
#
loop_
_entity_poly.entity_id
_entity_poly.type
_entity_poly.pdbx_seq_one_letter_code
_entity_poly.pdbx_strand_id
1 'polypeptide(L)'
;MTTRSEGQPLPSIQEATQRLQRLQSTHAYSTSALASLQSDAVSAYHVCLDTERQATYQRVKMDVIRARVLGYLTLEAPSIPALAEIVKVIHSCKGSHDKLSELGQSFIDYFIRAFRKFKGQTPGSSSHPSRPSFDEDKEKVKTEIERARARWATAKQAALQRDDYRCMVKGVIDSHSLPLFDPQTWDEAGSSATECAHIVPDSTYFRLSNDDKKDYSASVLAVLQRFGYDIKKINGSNVHSLFNILTLDHTIHDFFDRLKCWFEATNVENCYWVVLAPPYDKAYNSLGVRRQVTFRSSDPEKLPLPSPELLALHAACAKVAHLSGAAEHVDKLNREAESSTVLAADGGSSELLNYAIMQGMRSIHIGA
;
A
#
# COMPACT_ATOMS: atom_id res chain seq x y z
N MET A 1 18.72 -21.71 -11.44
CA MET A 1 18.04 -20.45 -11.14
C MET A 1 17.62 -20.50 -9.68
N THR A 2 18.32 -19.79 -8.81
CA THR A 2 18.05 -19.79 -7.37
C THR A 2 16.67 -19.19 -7.09
N THR A 3 15.81 -19.98 -6.46
CA THR A 3 14.48 -19.60 -5.97
C THR A 3 14.62 -18.51 -4.91
N ARG A 4 14.76 -17.24 -5.32
CA ARG A 4 14.58 -16.05 -4.45
C ARG A 4 13.10 -15.82 -4.10
N SER A 5 12.31 -16.88 -4.00
CA SER A 5 10.83 -16.82 -3.94
C SER A 5 10.27 -17.02 -2.52
N GLU A 6 11.11 -16.93 -1.50
CA GLU A 6 10.68 -17.01 -0.10
C GLU A 6 11.15 -15.76 0.61
N GLY A 7 10.27 -15.16 1.42
CA GLY A 7 10.58 -13.98 2.22
C GLY A 7 11.88 -14.15 3.02
N GLN A 8 12.47 -13.04 3.40
CA GLN A 8 13.69 -13.03 4.19
C GLN A 8 13.39 -13.50 5.63
N PRO A 9 14.23 -14.36 6.22
CA PRO A 9 14.14 -14.66 7.63
C PRO A 9 14.31 -13.40 8.48
N LEU A 10 13.63 -13.34 9.63
CA LEU A 10 13.80 -12.20 10.53
C LEU A 10 15.29 -12.08 10.93
N PRO A 11 15.86 -10.87 10.88
CA PRO A 11 17.21 -10.60 11.37
C PRO A 11 17.47 -11.12 12.78
N SER A 12 18.75 -11.32 13.10
CA SER A 12 19.15 -11.64 14.47
C SER A 12 18.69 -10.55 15.44
N ILE A 13 18.51 -10.90 16.72
CA ILE A 13 18.18 -9.94 17.78
C ILE A 13 19.17 -8.78 17.81
N GLN A 14 20.47 -9.07 17.68
CA GLN A 14 21.51 -8.05 17.68
C GLN A 14 21.32 -7.04 16.53
N GLU A 15 21.03 -7.53 15.33
CA GLU A 15 20.78 -6.68 14.17
C GLU A 15 19.49 -5.88 14.32
N ALA A 16 18.42 -6.51 14.82
CA ALA A 16 17.15 -5.84 15.10
C ALA A 16 17.31 -4.72 16.14
N THR A 17 18.03 -4.96 17.23
CA THR A 17 18.35 -3.94 18.25
C THR A 17 19.10 -2.77 17.64
N GLN A 18 20.11 -3.02 16.79
CA GLN A 18 20.85 -1.95 16.10
C GLN A 18 19.98 -1.14 15.13
N ARG A 19 19.03 -1.78 14.45
CA ARG A 19 18.07 -1.09 13.57
C ARG A 19 17.12 -0.20 14.39
N LEU A 20 16.55 -0.74 15.47
CA LEU A 20 15.63 -0.01 16.36
C LEU A 20 16.31 1.18 17.07
N GLN A 21 17.58 1.05 17.44
CA GLN A 21 18.37 2.17 17.99
C GLN A 21 18.53 3.31 16.97
N ARG A 22 18.80 2.98 15.70
CA ARG A 22 18.98 3.99 14.64
C ARG A 22 17.70 4.79 14.39
N LEU A 23 16.54 4.13 14.38
CA LEU A 23 15.24 4.79 14.19
C LEU A 23 14.93 5.86 15.25
N GLN A 24 15.49 5.76 16.44
CA GLN A 24 15.26 6.72 17.52
C GLN A 24 16.32 7.83 17.57
N SER A 25 17.55 7.55 17.14
CA SER A 25 18.65 8.53 17.11
C SER A 25 18.43 9.71 16.15
N THR A 26 17.50 9.59 15.20
CA THR A 26 17.09 10.67 14.29
C THR A 26 16.18 11.71 14.92
N HIS A 27 15.65 11.46 16.13
CA HIS A 27 14.90 12.46 16.89
C HIS A 27 15.85 13.18 17.86
N ALA A 28 16.00 14.49 17.69
CA ALA A 28 17.01 15.33 18.34
C ALA A 28 16.99 15.34 19.89
N TYR A 29 16.00 14.71 20.53
CA TYR A 29 15.93 14.54 21.98
C TYR A 29 15.40 13.14 22.34
N SER A 30 16.27 12.30 22.91
CA SER A 30 15.88 10.99 23.47
C SER A 30 15.15 11.20 24.79
N THR A 31 13.84 11.01 24.80
CA THR A 31 13.02 11.03 26.02
C THR A 31 13.01 9.65 26.69
N SER A 32 12.72 9.59 27.99
CA SER A 32 12.56 8.31 28.71
C SER A 32 11.48 7.41 28.10
N ALA A 33 10.42 8.01 27.54
CA ALA A 33 9.36 7.29 26.84
C ALA A 33 9.85 6.60 25.56
N LEU A 34 10.75 7.24 24.78
CA LEU A 34 11.34 6.63 23.59
C LEU A 34 12.25 5.45 23.94
N ALA A 35 13.05 5.59 25.00
CA ALA A 35 13.89 4.51 25.49
C ALA A 35 13.07 3.29 25.96
N SER A 36 11.95 3.52 26.68
CA SER A 36 11.02 2.46 27.06
C SER A 36 10.45 1.76 25.83
N LEU A 37 9.93 2.53 24.87
CA LEU A 37 9.39 2.00 23.62
C LEU A 37 10.43 1.17 22.85
N GLN A 38 11.71 1.53 22.91
CA GLN A 38 12.78 0.78 22.26
C GLN A 38 12.92 -0.62 22.87
N SER A 39 12.96 -0.69 24.20
CA SER A 39 13.04 -1.95 24.94
C SER A 39 11.82 -2.82 24.66
N ASP A 40 10.65 -2.20 24.65
CA ASP A 40 9.39 -2.87 24.35
C ASP A 40 9.34 -3.38 22.91
N ALA A 41 9.87 -2.62 21.95
CA ALA A 41 9.99 -3.01 20.55
C ALA A 41 10.94 -4.20 20.36
N VAL A 42 12.10 -4.20 21.02
CA VAL A 42 13.01 -5.36 21.01
C VAL A 42 12.30 -6.59 21.59
N SER A 43 11.60 -6.44 22.72
CA SER A 43 10.82 -7.52 23.33
C SER A 43 9.70 -8.05 22.43
N ALA A 44 8.95 -7.18 21.75
CA ALA A 44 7.93 -7.58 20.78
C ALA A 44 8.54 -8.31 19.58
N TYR A 45 9.68 -7.84 19.09
CA TYR A 45 10.43 -8.48 18.02
C TYR A 45 10.90 -9.89 18.39
N HIS A 46 11.37 -10.09 19.63
CA HIS A 46 11.72 -11.41 20.16
C HIS A 46 10.56 -12.40 20.07
N VAL A 47 9.34 -11.97 20.45
CA VAL A 47 8.13 -12.81 20.35
C VAL A 47 7.90 -13.25 18.90
N CYS A 48 8.08 -12.35 17.94
CA CYS A 48 7.93 -12.66 16.51
C CYS A 48 9.01 -13.62 16.02
N LEU A 49 10.26 -13.42 16.41
CA LEU A 49 11.40 -14.26 16.01
C LEU A 49 11.27 -15.69 16.55
N ASP A 50 10.86 -15.85 17.81
CA ASP A 50 10.63 -17.18 18.39
C ASP A 50 9.45 -17.88 17.71
N THR A 51 8.40 -17.14 17.37
CA THR A 51 7.25 -17.66 16.61
C THR A 51 7.67 -18.10 15.20
N GLU A 52 8.50 -17.32 14.49
CA GLU A 52 9.02 -17.71 13.18
C GLU A 52 9.84 -19.00 13.26
N ARG A 53 10.73 -19.11 14.27
CA ARG A 53 11.57 -20.30 14.49
C ARG A 53 10.72 -21.55 14.72
N GLN A 54 9.70 -21.43 15.57
CA GLN A 54 8.79 -22.53 15.86
C GLN A 54 7.97 -22.94 14.63
N ALA A 55 7.38 -21.98 13.92
CA ALA A 55 6.64 -22.25 12.69
C ALA A 55 7.52 -22.89 11.61
N THR A 56 8.79 -22.47 11.52
CA THR A 56 9.79 -23.06 10.62
C THR A 56 10.07 -24.52 11.00
N TYR A 57 10.28 -24.80 12.28
CA TYR A 57 10.48 -26.16 12.79
C TYR A 57 9.26 -27.06 12.50
N GLN A 58 8.05 -26.54 12.70
CA GLN A 58 6.79 -27.21 12.42
C GLN A 58 6.44 -27.27 10.92
N ARG A 59 7.20 -26.58 10.07
CA ARG A 59 6.98 -26.46 8.61
C ARG A 59 5.62 -25.85 8.23
N VAL A 60 5.10 -24.95 9.07
CA VAL A 60 3.85 -24.23 8.80
C VAL A 60 4.16 -22.92 8.09
N LYS A 61 4.19 -22.98 6.75
CA LYS A 61 4.65 -21.85 5.90
C LYS A 61 3.91 -20.54 6.17
N MET A 62 2.59 -20.60 6.43
CA MET A 62 1.80 -19.40 6.67
C MET A 62 2.10 -18.73 8.02
N ASP A 63 2.36 -19.52 9.06
CA ASP A 63 2.75 -18.98 10.35
C ASP A 63 4.14 -18.33 10.30
N VAL A 64 5.04 -18.84 9.45
CA VAL A 64 6.34 -18.19 9.16
C VAL A 64 6.10 -16.80 8.53
N ILE A 65 5.24 -16.69 7.52
CA ILE A 65 4.94 -15.41 6.86
C ILE A 65 4.28 -14.44 7.85
N ARG A 66 3.28 -14.90 8.62
CA ARG A 66 2.58 -14.08 9.62
C ARG A 66 3.52 -13.57 10.71
N ALA A 67 4.41 -14.42 11.24
CA ALA A 67 5.42 -14.02 12.20
C ALA A 67 6.39 -12.99 11.61
N ARG A 68 6.83 -13.18 10.36
CA ARG A 68 7.68 -12.22 9.65
C ARG A 68 6.98 -10.88 9.40
N VAL A 69 5.70 -10.88 9.06
CA VAL A 69 4.92 -9.64 8.92
C VAL A 69 4.98 -8.81 10.20
N LEU A 70 4.75 -9.43 11.37
CA LEU A 70 4.83 -8.73 12.66
C LEU A 70 6.25 -8.26 13.02
N GLY A 71 7.25 -9.11 12.77
CA GLY A 71 8.65 -8.76 13.04
C GLY A 71 9.14 -7.61 12.16
N TYR A 72 8.86 -7.65 10.85
CA TYR A 72 9.22 -6.55 9.94
C TYR A 72 8.37 -5.31 10.16
N LEU A 73 7.10 -5.41 10.55
CA LEU A 73 6.32 -4.24 10.98
C LEU A 73 6.98 -3.50 12.14
N THR A 74 7.58 -4.25 13.07
CA THR A 74 8.34 -3.66 14.19
C THR A 74 9.62 -2.96 13.71
N LEU A 75 10.30 -3.49 12.69
CA LEU A 75 11.54 -2.91 12.16
C LEU A 75 11.32 -1.78 11.15
N GLU A 76 10.23 -1.82 10.40
CA GLU A 76 9.93 -0.93 9.28
C GLU A 76 8.75 -0.01 9.58
N ALA A 77 8.39 0.14 10.86
CA ALA A 77 7.25 0.95 11.30
C ALA A 77 7.32 2.36 10.68
N PRO A 78 6.20 2.88 10.12
CA PRO A 78 6.21 4.13 9.38
C PRO A 78 6.34 5.37 10.27
N SER A 79 6.09 5.23 11.58
CA SER A 79 6.14 6.31 12.56
C SER A 79 6.28 5.76 13.98
N ILE A 80 6.66 6.62 14.94
CA ILE A 80 6.70 6.25 16.36
C ILE A 80 5.31 5.82 16.90
N PRO A 81 4.20 6.55 16.61
CA PRO A 81 2.87 6.10 17.01
C PRO A 81 2.49 4.71 16.44
N ALA A 82 2.82 4.45 15.18
CA ALA A 82 2.59 3.15 14.57
C ALA A 82 3.41 2.05 15.27
N LEU A 83 4.70 2.30 15.54
CA LEU A 83 5.54 1.36 16.29
C LEU A 83 4.96 1.06 17.67
N ALA A 84 4.53 2.09 18.40
CA ALA A 84 3.92 1.92 19.72
C ALA A 84 2.66 1.04 19.69
N GLU A 85 1.78 1.25 18.70
CA GLU A 85 0.60 0.38 18.56
C GLU A 85 0.99 -1.05 18.17
N ILE A 86 1.92 -1.24 17.23
CA ILE A 86 2.41 -2.56 16.79
C ILE A 86 2.96 -3.35 17.98
N VAL A 87 3.84 -2.72 18.78
CA VAL A 87 4.43 -3.31 19.98
C VAL A 87 3.35 -3.71 20.99
N LYS A 88 2.40 -2.81 21.25
CA LYS A 88 1.29 -3.05 22.17
C LYS A 88 0.42 -4.25 21.73
N VAL A 89 0.05 -4.34 20.45
CA VAL A 89 -0.80 -5.46 19.99
C VAL A 89 -0.04 -6.79 19.99
N ILE A 90 1.26 -6.80 19.64
CA ILE A 90 2.09 -8.01 19.73
C ILE A 90 2.19 -8.48 21.18
N HIS A 91 2.47 -7.58 22.13
CA HIS A 91 2.55 -7.93 23.54
C HIS A 91 1.23 -8.47 24.08
N SER A 92 0.09 -7.96 23.61
CA SER A 92 -1.24 -8.46 24.01
C SER A 92 -1.51 -9.91 23.57
N CYS A 93 -0.81 -10.38 22.54
CA CYS A 93 -0.88 -11.75 22.05
C CYS A 93 0.22 -12.66 22.61
N LYS A 94 1.14 -12.15 23.44
CA LYS A 94 2.27 -12.91 23.98
C LYS A 94 1.80 -14.16 24.73
N GLY A 95 2.42 -15.30 24.42
CA GLY A 95 2.11 -16.59 25.03
C GLY A 95 0.97 -17.37 24.35
N SER A 96 0.40 -16.84 23.26
CA SER A 96 -0.58 -17.56 22.44
C SER A 96 -0.18 -17.52 20.97
N HIS A 97 0.21 -18.67 20.42
CA HIS A 97 0.57 -18.79 19.01
C HIS A 97 -0.60 -18.48 18.08
N ASP A 98 -1.80 -18.94 18.42
CA ASP A 98 -3.01 -18.70 17.62
C ASP A 98 -3.31 -17.21 17.51
N LYS A 99 -3.29 -16.47 18.63
CA LYS A 99 -3.52 -15.02 18.63
C LYS A 99 -2.44 -14.24 17.87
N LEU A 100 -1.19 -14.70 17.90
CA LEU A 100 -0.11 -14.08 17.11
C LEU A 100 -0.29 -14.36 15.61
N SER A 101 -0.70 -15.57 15.25
CA SER A 101 -0.98 -15.93 13.87
C SER A 101 -2.17 -15.13 13.33
N GLU A 102 -3.27 -15.04 14.07
CA GLU A 102 -4.44 -14.21 13.74
C GLU A 102 -4.09 -12.72 13.60
N LEU A 103 -3.23 -12.19 14.48
CA LEU A 103 -2.75 -10.82 14.37
C LEU A 103 -1.94 -10.59 13.09
N GLY A 104 -1.01 -11.51 12.77
CA GLY A 104 -0.25 -11.46 11.53
C GLY A 104 -1.14 -11.53 10.29
N GLN A 105 -2.15 -12.40 10.31
CA GLN A 105 -3.16 -12.51 9.26
C GLN A 105 -3.95 -11.20 9.09
N SER A 106 -4.34 -10.57 10.20
CA SER A 106 -5.06 -9.29 10.18
C SER A 106 -4.25 -8.18 9.50
N PHE A 107 -2.94 -8.10 9.73
CA PHE A 107 -2.08 -7.15 9.01
C PHE A 107 -1.92 -7.48 7.52
N ILE A 108 -1.90 -8.76 7.14
CA ILE A 108 -1.94 -9.14 5.72
C ILE A 108 -3.23 -8.63 5.09
N ASP A 109 -4.38 -8.84 5.73
CA ASP A 109 -5.69 -8.54 5.15
C ASP A 109 -6.05 -7.05 5.14
N TYR A 110 -5.75 -6.33 6.21
CA TYR A 110 -6.20 -4.95 6.39
C TYR A 110 -5.11 -3.90 6.20
N PHE A 111 -3.84 -4.30 6.13
CA PHE A 111 -2.75 -3.37 5.82
C PHE A 111 -2.11 -3.70 4.46
N ILE A 112 -1.53 -4.88 4.28
CA ILE A 112 -0.82 -5.21 3.02
C ILE A 112 -1.77 -5.27 1.83
N ARG A 113 -2.88 -6.00 1.96
CA ARG A 113 -3.87 -6.14 0.87
C ARG A 113 -4.67 -4.86 0.63
N ALA A 114 -4.74 -3.95 1.60
CA ALA A 114 -5.38 -2.67 1.41
C ALA A 114 -4.59 -1.81 0.41
N PHE A 115 -3.26 -1.77 0.55
CA PHE A 115 -2.34 -0.99 -0.29
C PHE A 115 -1.93 -1.66 -1.61
N ARG A 116 -2.33 -2.93 -1.84
CA ARG A 116 -1.95 -3.71 -3.02
C ARG A 116 -3.10 -3.84 -4.01
N LYS A 117 -2.86 -3.44 -5.27
CA LYS A 117 -3.70 -3.75 -6.43
C LYS A 117 -3.44 -5.15 -6.96
N PHE A 118 -4.50 -5.76 -7.46
CA PHE A 118 -4.51 -7.10 -8.01
C PHE A 118 -4.69 -7.07 -9.54
N LYS A 119 -4.05 -8.02 -10.25
CA LYS A 119 -4.25 -8.16 -11.70
C LYS A 119 -5.74 -8.37 -12.00
N GLY A 120 -6.22 -7.82 -13.12
CA GLY A 120 -7.62 -7.93 -13.56
C GLY A 120 -8.60 -6.89 -13.01
N GLN A 121 -8.18 -5.99 -12.11
CA GLN A 121 -9.07 -4.98 -11.48
C GLN A 121 -9.34 -3.73 -12.33
N THR A 122 -9.26 -3.81 -13.66
CA THR A 122 -9.87 -2.78 -14.50
C THR A 122 -11.34 -3.15 -14.64
N PRO A 123 -12.30 -2.33 -14.19
CA PRO A 123 -13.70 -2.58 -14.51
C PRO A 123 -13.84 -2.53 -16.03
N GLY A 124 -13.99 -3.69 -16.66
CA GLY A 124 -14.40 -3.76 -18.06
C GLY A 124 -15.75 -3.06 -18.18
N SER A 125 -15.88 -2.13 -19.11
CA SER A 125 -17.18 -1.54 -19.42
C SER A 125 -18.08 -2.65 -19.96
N SER A 126 -18.90 -3.24 -19.10
CA SER A 126 -19.95 -4.15 -19.55
C SER A 126 -21.27 -3.38 -19.59
N SER A 127 -21.78 -3.23 -20.80
CA SER A 127 -23.13 -2.78 -21.06
C SER A 127 -24.05 -3.99 -20.86
N HIS A 128 -24.86 -4.01 -19.80
CA HIS A 128 -25.91 -5.03 -19.66
C HIS A 128 -27.30 -4.37 -19.66
N PRO A 129 -28.29 -4.96 -20.38
CA PRO A 129 -29.68 -4.50 -20.38
C PRO A 129 -30.30 -4.54 -18.98
N SER A 130 -31.03 -3.48 -18.64
CA SER A 130 -31.61 -3.22 -17.32
C SER A 130 -32.75 -4.19 -16.93
N ARG A 131 -32.89 -4.44 -15.62
CA ARG A 131 -34.07 -5.01 -14.96
C ARG A 131 -34.87 -3.86 -14.32
N PRO A 132 -36.22 -3.81 -14.41
CA PRO A 132 -36.97 -2.60 -14.11
C PRO A 132 -37.39 -2.52 -12.63
N SER A 133 -36.89 -1.51 -11.91
CA SER A 133 -37.47 -0.90 -10.69
C SER A 133 -36.40 -0.20 -9.83
N PHE A 134 -35.73 0.86 -10.33
CA PHE A 134 -34.82 1.70 -9.52
C PHE A 134 -34.57 3.10 -10.11
N ASP A 135 -35.58 3.74 -10.72
CA ASP A 135 -35.32 5.00 -11.44
C ASP A 135 -34.98 6.20 -10.52
N GLU A 136 -35.50 6.25 -9.28
CA GLU A 136 -35.16 7.33 -8.32
C GLU A 136 -33.77 7.18 -7.69
N ASP A 137 -33.29 5.94 -7.47
CA ASP A 137 -31.95 5.68 -6.94
C ASP A 137 -30.88 5.76 -8.03
N LYS A 138 -31.24 5.43 -9.27
CA LYS A 138 -30.35 5.54 -10.43
C LYS A 138 -29.90 6.98 -10.68
N GLU A 139 -30.79 7.97 -10.58
CA GLU A 139 -30.41 9.36 -10.84
C GLU A 139 -29.57 9.94 -9.68
N LYS A 140 -29.83 9.53 -8.42
CA LYS A 140 -28.97 9.88 -7.28
C LYS A 140 -27.57 9.28 -7.41
N VAL A 141 -27.47 8.00 -7.75
CA VAL A 141 -26.20 7.28 -7.98
C VAL A 141 -25.45 7.89 -9.16
N LYS A 142 -26.13 8.17 -10.28
CA LYS A 142 -25.55 8.81 -11.46
C LYS A 142 -25.02 10.21 -11.13
N THR A 143 -25.78 11.03 -10.40
CA THR A 143 -25.33 12.36 -9.99
C THR A 143 -24.11 12.27 -9.04
N GLU A 144 -24.07 11.28 -8.14
CA GLU A 144 -22.91 11.07 -7.27
C GLU A 144 -21.67 10.59 -8.04
N ILE A 145 -21.84 9.70 -9.03
CA ILE A 145 -20.79 9.27 -9.95
C ILE A 145 -20.25 10.46 -10.76
N GLU A 146 -21.12 11.30 -11.30
CA GLU A 146 -20.73 12.51 -12.04
C GLU A 146 -19.97 13.50 -11.14
N ARG A 147 -20.45 13.75 -9.91
CA ARG A 147 -19.73 14.58 -8.93
C ARG A 147 -18.37 13.99 -8.53
N ALA A 148 -18.26 12.67 -8.39
CA ALA A 148 -16.98 12.00 -8.11
C ALA A 148 -16.02 12.14 -9.30
N ARG A 149 -16.50 11.91 -10.53
CA ARG A 149 -15.72 12.10 -11.77
C ARG A 149 -15.25 13.54 -11.95
N ALA A 150 -16.10 14.53 -11.68
CA ALA A 150 -15.73 15.93 -11.74
C ALA A 150 -14.64 16.27 -10.71
N ARG A 151 -14.78 15.83 -9.46
CA ARG A 151 -13.75 15.99 -8.42
C ARG A 151 -12.42 15.33 -8.81
N TRP A 152 -12.49 14.13 -9.40
CA TRP A 152 -11.32 13.42 -9.90
C TRP A 152 -10.64 14.16 -11.06
N ALA A 153 -11.39 14.63 -12.04
CA ALA A 153 -10.85 15.40 -13.16
C ALA A 153 -10.16 16.69 -12.68
N THR A 154 -10.78 17.40 -11.72
CA THR A 154 -10.17 18.58 -11.08
C THR A 154 -8.88 18.22 -10.33
N ALA A 155 -8.88 17.13 -9.57
CA ALA A 155 -7.70 16.68 -8.83
C ALA A 155 -6.56 16.27 -9.77
N LYS A 156 -6.86 15.59 -10.88
CA LYS A 156 -5.86 15.25 -11.91
C LYS A 156 -5.25 16.49 -12.53
N GLN A 157 -6.07 17.47 -12.90
CA GLN A 157 -5.56 18.72 -13.46
C GLN A 157 -4.68 19.47 -12.46
N ALA A 158 -5.08 19.54 -11.19
CA ALA A 158 -4.31 20.20 -10.15
C ALA A 158 -3.00 19.45 -9.84
N ALA A 159 -2.99 18.11 -9.86
CA ALA A 159 -1.78 17.31 -9.70
C ALA A 159 -0.81 17.51 -10.87
N LEU A 160 -1.31 17.54 -12.11
CA LEU A 160 -0.51 17.88 -13.28
C LEU A 160 0.10 19.28 -13.15
N GLN A 161 -0.69 20.29 -12.78
CA GLN A 161 -0.17 21.64 -12.55
C GLN A 161 0.90 21.69 -11.47
N ARG A 162 0.71 20.97 -10.35
CA ARG A 162 1.69 20.87 -9.26
C ARG A 162 3.01 20.31 -9.76
N ASP A 163 2.95 19.27 -10.58
CA ASP A 163 4.08 18.45 -11.01
C ASP A 163 4.70 18.93 -12.34
N ASP A 164 4.42 20.17 -12.75
CA ASP A 164 4.86 20.74 -14.03
C ASP A 164 4.49 19.85 -15.23
N TYR A 165 3.30 19.25 -15.16
CA TYR A 165 2.72 18.31 -16.13
C TYR A 165 3.61 17.09 -16.40
N ARG A 166 4.38 16.65 -15.41
CA ARG A 166 5.33 15.53 -15.57
C ARG A 166 5.06 14.39 -14.62
N CYS A 167 5.46 13.19 -15.04
CA CYS A 167 5.59 12.06 -14.13
C CYS A 167 6.61 12.39 -13.04
N MET A 168 6.23 12.30 -11.78
CA MET A 168 7.11 12.64 -10.65
C MET A 168 8.35 11.73 -10.53
N VAL A 169 8.31 10.53 -11.12
CA VAL A 169 9.38 9.53 -11.05
C VAL A 169 10.33 9.58 -12.24
N LYS A 170 9.78 9.69 -13.46
CA LYS A 170 10.57 9.71 -14.70
C LYS A 170 10.87 11.12 -15.22
N GLY A 171 10.03 12.08 -14.86
CA GLY A 171 10.02 13.47 -15.34
C GLY A 171 9.65 13.66 -16.81
N VAL A 172 9.12 12.62 -17.45
CA VAL A 172 8.53 12.69 -18.79
C VAL A 172 7.26 13.54 -18.75
N ILE A 173 7.01 14.30 -19.81
CA ILE A 173 5.83 15.17 -19.94
C ILE A 173 4.59 14.31 -20.15
N ASP A 174 3.46 14.71 -19.57
CA ASP A 174 2.17 14.11 -19.87
C ASP A 174 1.79 14.35 -21.33
N SER A 175 1.53 13.26 -22.05
CA SER A 175 1.24 13.29 -23.48
C SER A 175 0.06 14.19 -23.88
N HIS A 176 -0.95 14.36 -23.01
CA HIS A 176 -2.09 15.25 -23.28
C HIS A 176 -1.76 16.72 -23.03
N SER A 177 -0.69 16.98 -22.29
CA SER A 177 -0.22 18.31 -21.92
C SER A 177 0.85 18.84 -22.88
N LEU A 178 1.37 18.02 -23.81
CA LEU A 178 2.33 18.43 -24.84
C LEU A 178 1.98 19.72 -25.59
N PRO A 179 0.72 20.00 -25.97
CA PRO A 179 0.36 21.26 -26.63
C PRO A 179 0.59 22.53 -25.80
N LEU A 180 0.84 22.40 -24.49
CA LEU A 180 1.14 23.52 -23.58
C LEU A 180 2.63 23.92 -23.61
N PHE A 181 3.51 23.08 -24.17
CA PHE A 181 4.95 23.29 -24.20
C PHE A 181 5.42 23.67 -25.61
N ASP A 182 6.45 24.52 -25.68
CA ASP A 182 7.14 24.78 -26.95
C ASP A 182 7.85 23.49 -27.41
N PRO A 183 7.61 23.00 -28.65
CA PRO A 183 8.33 21.86 -29.20
C PRO A 183 9.85 21.94 -29.11
N GLN A 184 10.43 23.14 -29.10
CA GLN A 184 11.87 23.34 -28.94
C GLN A 184 12.36 23.09 -27.50
N THR A 185 11.45 23.04 -26.53
CA THR A 185 11.72 22.79 -25.10
C THR A 185 11.40 21.37 -24.67
N TRP A 186 11.07 20.47 -25.61
CA TRP A 186 10.84 19.07 -25.29
C TRP A 186 12.14 18.44 -24.79
N ASP A 187 12.17 18.13 -23.49
CA ASP A 187 13.31 17.48 -22.86
C ASP A 187 13.61 16.10 -23.48
N GLU A 188 14.87 15.67 -23.39
CA GLU A 188 15.33 14.32 -23.78
C GLU A 188 14.53 13.19 -23.11
N ALA A 189 13.87 13.48 -21.99
CA ALA A 189 13.03 12.52 -21.26
C ALA A 189 11.80 12.06 -22.08
N GLY A 190 11.33 12.85 -23.04
CA GLY A 190 10.17 12.53 -23.86
C GLY A 190 8.83 12.66 -23.13
N SER A 191 7.82 11.93 -23.61
CA SER A 191 6.43 12.02 -23.12
C SER A 191 5.78 10.67 -22.87
N SER A 192 4.82 10.61 -21.96
CA SER A 192 4.00 9.41 -21.71
C SER A 192 2.59 9.76 -21.23
N ALA A 193 1.65 8.82 -21.30
CA ALA A 193 0.37 8.99 -20.63
C ALA A 193 0.57 8.89 -19.10
N THR A 194 0.09 9.92 -18.37
CA THR A 194 0.17 9.94 -16.91
C THR A 194 -1.20 9.78 -16.24
N GLU A 195 -1.14 9.27 -15.02
CA GLU A 195 -2.27 8.94 -14.17
C GLU A 195 -2.04 9.47 -12.76
N CYS A 196 -3.14 9.73 -12.05
CA CYS A 196 -3.09 10.03 -10.63
C CYS A 196 -3.11 8.73 -9.84
N ALA A 197 -2.05 8.50 -9.07
CA ALA A 197 -1.94 7.39 -8.16
C ALA A 197 -2.21 7.85 -6.73
N HIS A 198 -3.13 7.19 -6.05
CA HIS A 198 -3.37 7.44 -4.63
C HIS A 198 -2.26 6.80 -3.78
N ILE A 199 -1.73 7.50 -2.78
CA ILE A 199 -0.70 6.96 -1.88
C ILE A 199 -1.33 5.97 -0.90
N VAL A 200 -2.36 6.43 -0.20
CA VAL A 200 -3.30 5.58 0.54
C VAL A 200 -4.50 5.36 -0.36
N PRO A 201 -4.81 4.11 -0.70
CA PRO A 201 -5.91 3.82 -1.59
C PRO A 201 -7.23 4.30 -1.01
N ASP A 202 -8.09 4.74 -1.91
CA ASP A 202 -9.39 5.29 -1.55
C ASP A 202 -10.22 4.27 -0.78
N SER A 203 -10.78 4.68 0.36
CA SER A 203 -11.81 3.89 1.04
C SER A 203 -13.04 3.66 0.14
N THR A 204 -13.23 4.51 -0.87
CA THR A 204 -14.26 4.45 -1.90
C THR A 204 -13.95 3.55 -3.09
N TYR A 205 -12.73 3.04 -3.25
CA TYR A 205 -12.54 1.77 -3.99
C TYR A 205 -13.27 0.60 -3.28
N PHE A 206 -13.64 0.80 -2.02
CA PHE A 206 -14.45 -0.11 -1.22
C PHE A 206 -15.88 0.43 -0.95
N ARG A 207 -16.31 1.53 -1.60
CA ARG A 207 -17.70 2.02 -1.53
C ARG A 207 -18.61 1.04 -2.27
N LEU A 208 -19.15 0.08 -1.53
CA LEU A 208 -20.05 -0.93 -2.05
C LEU A 208 -21.26 -1.06 -1.12
N SER A 209 -22.43 -1.23 -1.71
CA SER A 209 -23.76 -1.14 -1.10
C SER A 209 -24.13 -2.28 -0.13
N ASN A 210 -23.20 -3.14 0.27
CA ASN A 210 -23.46 -4.29 1.15
C ASN A 210 -22.74 -4.13 2.50
N ASP A 211 -23.38 -4.61 3.58
CA ASP A 211 -22.92 -4.44 4.96
C ASP A 211 -21.55 -5.09 5.23
N ASP A 212 -21.25 -6.29 4.70
CA ASP A 212 -19.97 -6.97 4.94
C ASP A 212 -18.73 -6.23 4.37
N LYS A 213 -18.92 -5.30 3.42
CA LYS A 213 -17.83 -4.54 2.77
C LYS A 213 -17.53 -3.21 3.47
N LYS A 214 -18.51 -2.69 4.23
CA LYS A 214 -18.31 -1.55 5.15
C LYS A 214 -17.37 -1.95 6.28
N ASP A 215 -17.47 -3.18 6.76
CA ASP A 215 -16.62 -3.71 7.84
C ASP A 215 -15.15 -3.77 7.42
N TYR A 216 -14.84 -4.27 6.21
CA TYR A 216 -13.46 -4.28 5.70
C TYR A 216 -12.85 -2.87 5.66
N SER A 217 -13.58 -1.92 5.10
CA SER A 217 -13.13 -0.52 4.99
C SER A 217 -12.93 0.11 6.37
N ALA A 218 -13.83 -0.18 7.31
CA ALA A 218 -13.72 0.26 8.69
C ALA A 218 -12.48 -0.35 9.37
N SER A 219 -12.15 -1.62 9.11
CA SER A 219 -10.94 -2.27 9.62
C SER A 219 -9.66 -1.60 9.09
N VAL A 220 -9.60 -1.30 7.79
CA VAL A 220 -8.45 -0.58 7.20
C VAL A 220 -8.30 0.80 7.85
N LEU A 221 -9.40 1.58 7.93
CA LEU A 221 -9.38 2.90 8.55
C LEU A 221 -9.03 2.84 10.04
N ALA A 222 -9.47 1.81 10.76
CA ALA A 222 -9.12 1.59 12.16
C ALA A 222 -7.63 1.31 12.34
N VAL A 223 -7.00 0.53 11.46
CA VAL A 223 -5.55 0.32 11.45
C VAL A 223 -4.82 1.66 11.25
N LEU A 224 -5.22 2.45 10.24
CA LEU A 224 -4.63 3.76 9.98
C LEU A 224 -4.79 4.72 11.17
N GLN A 225 -5.97 4.78 11.76
CA GLN A 225 -6.23 5.63 12.91
C GLN A 225 -5.38 5.21 14.12
N ARG A 226 -5.23 3.91 14.36
CA ARG A 226 -4.38 3.39 15.44
C ARG A 226 -2.89 3.64 15.20
N PHE A 227 -2.47 3.71 13.94
CA PHE A 227 -1.12 4.13 13.55
C PHE A 227 -0.90 5.65 13.67
N GLY A 228 -1.93 6.40 14.07
CA GLY A 228 -1.86 7.84 14.32
C GLY A 228 -2.22 8.71 13.12
N TYR A 229 -2.74 8.15 12.03
CA TYR A 229 -3.13 8.93 10.85
C TYR A 229 -4.49 9.59 11.04
N ASP A 230 -4.59 10.86 10.64
CA ASP A 230 -5.86 11.57 10.59
C ASP A 230 -6.67 11.15 9.36
N ILE A 231 -7.49 10.12 9.56
CA ILE A 231 -8.38 9.56 8.53
C ILE A 231 -9.30 10.62 7.90
N LYS A 232 -9.60 11.74 8.56
CA LYS A 232 -10.45 12.80 7.98
C LYS A 232 -9.76 13.53 6.83
N LYS A 233 -8.42 13.58 6.81
CA LYS A 233 -7.63 14.21 5.74
C LYS A 233 -7.55 13.38 4.46
N ILE A 234 -7.84 12.09 4.54
CA ILE A 234 -7.63 11.11 3.45
C ILE A 234 -8.90 10.31 3.10
N ASN A 235 -10.06 10.70 3.62
CA ASN A 235 -11.32 10.00 3.42
C ASN A 235 -12.45 10.94 2.95
N GLY A 236 -13.53 10.37 2.40
CA GLY A 236 -14.72 11.10 1.99
C GLY A 236 -14.47 12.09 0.84
N SER A 237 -14.69 13.38 1.09
CA SER A 237 -14.42 14.43 0.09
C SER A 237 -12.93 14.63 -0.18
N ASN A 238 -12.07 14.21 0.74
CA ASN A 238 -10.64 14.52 0.74
C ASN A 238 -9.78 13.41 0.15
N VAL A 239 -10.38 12.35 -0.39
CA VAL A 239 -9.59 11.24 -0.96
C VAL A 239 -8.76 11.70 -2.15
N HIS A 240 -9.32 12.59 -2.97
CA HIS A 240 -8.62 13.18 -4.10
C HIS A 240 -7.78 14.41 -3.71
N SER A 241 -7.47 14.57 -2.42
CA SER A 241 -6.56 15.60 -1.95
C SER A 241 -5.18 15.41 -2.58
N LEU A 242 -4.55 16.50 -3.00
CA LEU A 242 -3.20 16.47 -3.58
C LEU A 242 -2.16 15.89 -2.61
N PHE A 243 -2.40 15.99 -1.30
CA PHE A 243 -1.60 15.32 -0.27
C PHE A 243 -1.55 13.79 -0.41
N ASN A 244 -2.56 13.19 -1.06
CA ASN A 244 -2.70 11.75 -1.24
C ASN A 244 -2.53 11.32 -2.71
N ILE A 245 -2.09 12.20 -3.62
CA ILE A 245 -1.99 11.89 -5.05
C ILE A 245 -0.58 12.15 -5.60
N LEU A 246 -0.07 11.19 -6.35
CA LEU A 246 1.13 11.29 -7.19
C LEU A 246 0.74 11.33 -8.68
N THR A 247 1.47 12.07 -9.50
CA THR A 247 1.38 11.96 -10.97
C THR A 247 2.42 10.96 -11.47
N LEU A 248 1.98 9.79 -11.92
CA LEU A 248 2.85 8.68 -12.34
C LEU A 248 2.55 8.30 -13.79
N ASP A 249 3.56 7.84 -14.54
CA ASP A 249 3.27 7.16 -15.80
C ASP A 249 2.66 5.78 -15.51
N HIS A 250 1.94 5.23 -16.49
CA HIS A 250 1.21 3.97 -16.35
C HIS A 250 2.04 2.81 -15.78
N THR A 251 3.32 2.67 -16.17
CA THR A 251 4.15 1.55 -15.70
C THR A 251 4.49 1.71 -14.22
N ILE A 252 4.83 2.93 -13.81
CA ILE A 252 5.21 3.22 -12.43
C ILE A 252 3.99 3.26 -11.53
N HIS A 253 2.84 3.70 -12.04
CA HIS A 253 1.56 3.56 -11.35
C HIS A 253 1.25 2.09 -11.04
N ASP A 254 1.31 1.18 -12.02
CA ASP A 254 1.11 -0.26 -11.78
C ASP A 254 2.11 -0.80 -10.74
N PHE A 255 3.37 -0.36 -10.80
CA PHE A 255 4.38 -0.81 -9.84
C PHE A 255 4.08 -0.28 -8.44
N PHE A 256 3.72 0.98 -8.31
CA PHE A 256 3.39 1.62 -7.04
C PHE A 256 2.17 0.95 -6.38
N ASP A 257 1.10 0.76 -7.15
CA ASP A 257 -0.12 0.07 -6.74
C ASP A 257 0.14 -1.38 -6.32
N ARG A 258 1.13 -2.04 -6.92
CA ARG A 258 1.49 -3.44 -6.61
C ARG A 258 2.63 -3.54 -5.60
N LEU A 259 2.92 -2.46 -4.87
CA LEU A 259 4.00 -2.38 -3.88
C LEU A 259 5.39 -2.74 -4.45
N LYS A 260 5.59 -2.60 -5.76
CA LYS A 260 6.87 -2.83 -6.46
C LYS A 260 7.71 -1.58 -6.63
N CYS A 261 7.15 -0.42 -6.32
CA CYS A 261 7.83 0.86 -6.30
C CYS A 261 7.39 1.62 -5.05
N TRP A 262 8.34 2.19 -4.30
CA TRP A 262 8.05 3.07 -3.16
C TRP A 262 9.11 4.17 -3.03
N PHE A 263 8.86 5.11 -2.11
CA PHE A 263 9.72 6.26 -1.87
C PHE A 263 10.30 6.20 -0.45
N GLU A 264 11.62 6.25 -0.33
CA GLU A 264 12.30 6.34 0.96
C GLU A 264 12.83 7.76 1.16
N ALA A 265 12.54 8.36 2.32
CA ALA A 265 12.99 9.70 2.64
C ALA A 265 14.53 9.78 2.67
N THR A 266 15.05 10.88 2.16
CA THR A 266 16.46 11.25 2.32
C THR A 266 16.61 12.17 3.53
N ASN A 267 17.82 12.66 3.78
CA ASN A 267 18.07 13.74 4.75
C ASN A 267 17.68 15.14 4.22
N VAL A 268 17.22 15.23 2.97
CA VAL A 268 16.77 16.48 2.34
C VAL A 268 15.25 16.46 2.25
N GLU A 269 14.61 17.54 2.70
CA GLU A 269 13.15 17.68 2.68
C GLU A 269 12.59 17.49 1.26
N ASN A 270 11.46 16.78 1.16
CA ASN A 270 10.78 16.47 -0.10
C ASN A 270 11.66 15.74 -1.15
N CYS A 271 12.79 15.16 -0.72
CA CYS A 271 13.68 14.40 -1.56
C CYS A 271 13.69 12.92 -1.15
N TYR A 272 13.54 12.04 -2.13
CA TYR A 272 13.28 10.62 -1.92
C TYR A 272 14.15 9.76 -2.83
N TRP A 273 14.61 8.63 -2.28
CA TRP A 273 15.07 7.51 -3.08
C TRP A 273 13.87 6.77 -3.64
N VAL A 274 13.87 6.53 -4.95
CA VAL A 274 12.88 5.65 -5.59
C VAL A 274 13.40 4.24 -5.53
N VAL A 275 12.68 3.36 -4.83
CA VAL A 275 13.08 1.97 -4.64
C VAL A 275 12.19 1.07 -5.48
N LEU A 276 12.81 0.18 -6.25
CA LEU A 276 12.13 -0.84 -7.04
C LEU A 276 12.33 -2.21 -6.39
N ALA A 277 11.25 -2.96 -6.20
CA ALA A 277 11.31 -4.33 -5.69
C ALA A 277 12.07 -5.24 -6.67
N PRO A 278 12.79 -6.27 -6.17
CA PRO A 278 13.28 -7.34 -7.03
C PRO A 278 12.15 -7.98 -7.87
N PRO A 279 12.43 -8.40 -9.12
CA PRO A 279 13.71 -8.34 -9.82
C PRO A 279 13.95 -6.99 -10.56
N TYR A 280 13.15 -5.95 -10.30
CA TYR A 280 13.21 -4.66 -11.00
C TYR A 280 14.26 -3.70 -10.41
N ASP A 281 14.93 -4.08 -9.32
CA ASP A 281 15.97 -3.32 -8.61
C ASP A 281 17.19 -2.96 -9.48
N LYS A 282 17.32 -3.57 -10.66
CA LYS A 282 18.36 -3.25 -11.66
C LYS A 282 17.82 -2.58 -12.93
N ALA A 283 16.51 -2.40 -13.05
CA ALA A 283 15.83 -1.97 -14.27
C ALA A 283 15.65 -0.43 -14.37
N TYR A 284 16.28 0.36 -13.49
CA TYR A 284 16.14 1.82 -13.44
C TYR A 284 16.33 2.48 -14.82
N ASN A 285 17.45 2.20 -15.49
CA ASN A 285 17.76 2.82 -16.78
C ASN A 285 16.77 2.37 -17.87
N SER A 286 16.46 1.07 -17.97
CA SER A 286 15.54 0.54 -18.96
C SER A 286 14.10 1.03 -18.77
N LEU A 287 13.71 1.35 -17.53
CA LEU A 287 12.39 1.88 -17.21
C LEU A 287 12.37 3.41 -17.23
N GLY A 288 13.50 4.09 -17.40
CA GLY A 288 13.59 5.56 -17.29
C GLY A 288 13.31 6.09 -15.88
N VAL A 289 13.52 5.28 -14.84
CA VAL A 289 13.26 5.64 -13.43
C VAL A 289 14.48 6.36 -12.86
N ARG A 290 14.26 7.58 -12.36
CA ARG A 290 15.28 8.31 -11.60
C ARG A 290 15.47 7.65 -10.24
N ARG A 291 16.72 7.43 -9.83
CA ARG A 291 17.03 6.82 -8.51
C ARG A 291 16.65 7.73 -7.35
N GLN A 292 16.72 9.04 -7.57
CA GLN A 292 16.38 10.06 -6.59
C GLN A 292 15.48 11.09 -7.26
N VAL A 293 14.47 11.56 -6.53
CA VAL A 293 13.53 12.57 -6.98
C VAL A 293 13.34 13.62 -5.90
N THR A 294 13.14 14.87 -6.30
CA THR A 294 12.78 15.96 -5.40
C THR A 294 11.43 16.49 -5.83
N PHE A 295 10.46 16.44 -4.93
CA PHE A 295 9.12 16.95 -5.17
C PHE A 295 9.12 18.47 -5.02
N ARG A 296 8.53 19.15 -6.00
CA ARG A 296 8.49 20.61 -6.08
C ARG A 296 7.09 21.05 -6.48
N SER A 297 6.67 22.21 -5.99
CA SER A 297 5.45 22.87 -6.39
C SER A 297 5.74 24.36 -6.53
N SER A 298 5.24 24.97 -7.61
CA SER A 298 5.35 26.41 -7.83
C SER A 298 4.41 27.23 -6.93
N ASP A 299 3.38 26.59 -6.37
CA ASP A 299 2.42 27.20 -5.44
C ASP A 299 2.08 26.20 -4.33
N PRO A 300 2.95 26.02 -3.31
CA PRO A 300 2.74 25.03 -2.26
C PRO A 300 1.47 25.24 -1.42
N GLU A 301 0.92 26.47 -1.39
CA GLU A 301 -0.31 26.78 -0.65
C GLU A 301 -1.55 26.24 -1.38
N LYS A 302 -1.63 26.37 -2.71
CA LYS A 302 -2.77 25.88 -3.50
C LYS A 302 -2.56 24.48 -4.07
N LEU A 303 -1.32 24.11 -4.33
CA LEU A 303 -0.89 22.87 -4.94
C LEU A 303 0.09 22.15 -4.00
N PRO A 304 -0.37 21.66 -2.83
CA PRO A 304 0.49 21.04 -1.85
C PRO A 304 1.10 19.74 -2.38
N LEU A 305 2.32 19.46 -1.91
CA LEU A 305 3.05 18.24 -2.25
C LEU A 305 2.39 16.98 -1.65
N PRO A 306 2.67 15.80 -2.23
CA PRO A 306 2.34 14.52 -1.61
C PRO A 306 2.85 14.44 -0.17
N SER A 307 2.05 13.89 0.74
CA SER A 307 2.40 13.83 2.16
C SER A 307 3.60 12.89 2.40
N PRO A 308 4.70 13.38 3.02
CA PRO A 308 5.82 12.52 3.41
C PRO A 308 5.43 11.37 4.34
N GLU A 309 4.44 11.60 5.20
CA GLU A 309 3.95 10.61 6.18
C GLU A 309 3.18 9.47 5.49
N LEU A 310 2.42 9.78 4.43
CA LEU A 310 1.72 8.77 3.64
C LEU A 310 2.70 7.99 2.75
N LEU A 311 3.73 8.64 2.23
CA LEU A 311 4.80 7.96 1.49
C LEU A 311 5.57 6.98 2.40
N ALA A 312 5.88 7.40 3.63
CA ALA A 312 6.49 6.52 4.63
C ALA A 312 5.60 5.32 4.98
N LEU A 313 4.28 5.53 5.07
CA LEU A 313 3.29 4.47 5.27
C LEU A 313 3.29 3.45 4.14
N HIS A 314 3.22 3.92 2.89
CA HIS A 314 3.25 3.06 1.71
C HIS A 314 4.58 2.29 1.62
N ALA A 315 5.71 2.97 1.86
CA ALA A 315 7.03 2.35 1.88
C ALA A 315 7.15 1.27 2.96
N ALA A 316 6.64 1.51 4.18
CA ALA A 316 6.59 0.50 5.24
C ALA A 316 5.78 -0.72 4.80
N CYS A 317 4.60 -0.50 4.21
CA CYS A 317 3.76 -1.57 3.68
C CYS A 317 4.48 -2.38 2.60
N ALA A 318 5.11 -1.72 1.63
CA ALA A 318 5.85 -2.37 0.55
C ALA A 318 7.03 -3.20 1.09
N LYS A 319 7.85 -2.62 1.97
CA LYS A 319 8.99 -3.32 2.59
C LYS A 319 8.52 -4.54 3.36
N VAL A 320 7.52 -4.41 4.24
CA VAL A 320 6.98 -5.55 5.01
C VAL A 320 6.44 -6.63 4.09
N ALA A 321 5.69 -6.26 3.04
CA ALA A 321 5.11 -7.22 2.12
C ALA A 321 6.17 -8.09 1.44
N HIS A 322 7.24 -7.49 0.93
CA HIS A 322 8.34 -8.23 0.27
C HIS A 322 9.25 -8.96 1.25
N LEU A 323 9.67 -8.30 2.34
CA LEU A 323 10.58 -8.90 3.32
C LEU A 323 9.95 -10.12 3.99
N SER A 324 8.65 -10.09 4.30
CA SER A 324 7.96 -11.23 4.92
C SER A 324 7.62 -12.38 3.97
N GLY A 325 7.62 -12.14 2.66
CA GLY A 325 7.10 -13.08 1.66
C GLY A 325 5.58 -13.00 1.47
N ALA A 326 4.90 -12.05 2.12
CA ALA A 326 3.47 -11.85 1.98
C ALA A 326 3.08 -11.38 0.57
N ALA A 327 3.92 -10.58 -0.09
CA ALA A 327 3.67 -10.13 -1.46
C ALA A 327 3.56 -11.31 -2.43
N GLU A 328 4.49 -12.26 -2.37
CA GLU A 328 4.51 -13.47 -3.20
C GLU A 328 3.36 -14.42 -2.85
N HIS A 329 3.06 -14.57 -1.56
CA HIS A 329 1.94 -15.40 -1.11
C HIS A 329 0.61 -14.85 -1.64
N VAL A 330 0.39 -13.55 -1.49
CA VAL A 330 -0.82 -12.90 -2.01
C VAL A 330 -0.86 -13.00 -3.55
N ASP A 331 0.24 -12.78 -4.26
CA ASP A 331 0.32 -12.96 -5.71
C ASP A 331 0.04 -14.40 -6.16
N LYS A 332 0.39 -15.39 -5.35
CA LYS A 332 0.04 -16.79 -5.59
C LYS A 332 -1.47 -17.00 -5.46
N LEU A 333 -2.09 -16.53 -4.37
CA LEU A 333 -3.54 -16.63 -4.16
C LEU A 333 -4.32 -15.93 -5.27
N ASN A 334 -3.85 -14.77 -5.72
CA ASN A 334 -4.36 -14.08 -6.90
C ASN A 334 -4.42 -14.96 -8.14
N ARG A 335 -3.28 -15.54 -8.51
CA ARG A 335 -3.16 -16.38 -9.69
C ARG A 335 -4.03 -17.63 -9.57
N GLU A 336 -4.07 -18.23 -8.39
CA GLU A 336 -4.89 -19.41 -8.11
C GLU A 336 -6.37 -19.06 -8.23
N ALA A 337 -6.83 -17.92 -7.71
CA ALA A 337 -8.21 -17.47 -7.85
C ALA A 337 -8.59 -17.15 -9.31
N GLU A 338 -7.67 -16.64 -10.12
CA GLU A 338 -7.87 -16.42 -11.57
C GLU A 338 -7.92 -17.74 -12.36
N SER A 339 -7.22 -18.78 -11.90
CA SER A 339 -7.07 -20.05 -12.63
C SER A 339 -7.99 -21.19 -12.17
N SER A 340 -8.47 -21.15 -10.93
CA SER A 340 -9.24 -22.25 -10.33
C SER A 340 -10.73 -22.10 -10.64
N THR A 341 -11.30 -23.13 -11.29
CA THR A 341 -12.75 -23.25 -11.52
C THR A 341 -13.47 -24.07 -10.44
N VAL A 342 -12.74 -24.71 -9.51
CA VAL A 342 -13.29 -25.61 -8.48
C VAL A 342 -12.47 -25.50 -7.18
N LEU A 343 -13.14 -25.43 -6.02
CA LEU A 343 -12.52 -25.53 -4.69
C LEU A 343 -12.38 -27.00 -4.30
N ALA A 344 -11.25 -27.37 -3.69
CA ALA A 344 -11.05 -28.73 -3.19
C ALA A 344 -12.04 -29.05 -2.04
N ALA A 345 -12.71 -30.19 -2.13
CA ALA A 345 -13.74 -30.61 -1.17
C ALA A 345 -13.18 -31.03 0.21
N ASP A 346 -11.86 -31.17 0.34
CA ASP A 346 -11.16 -31.62 1.55
C ASP A 346 -10.75 -30.49 2.49
N GLY A 347 -11.15 -29.25 2.20
CA GLY A 347 -10.80 -28.08 3.01
C GLY A 347 -9.41 -27.48 2.71
N GLY A 348 -8.62 -28.09 1.83
CA GLY A 348 -7.31 -27.55 1.40
C GLY A 348 -7.40 -26.21 0.65
N SER A 349 -8.60 -25.77 0.29
CA SER A 349 -8.87 -24.48 -0.37
C SER A 349 -9.40 -23.39 0.58
N SER A 350 -9.38 -23.57 1.90
CA SER A 350 -9.93 -22.59 2.86
C SER A 350 -9.29 -21.19 2.74
N GLU A 351 -7.96 -21.12 2.56
CA GLU A 351 -7.26 -19.85 2.36
C GLU A 351 -7.63 -19.18 1.03
N LEU A 352 -7.72 -19.97 -0.04
CA LEU A 352 -8.15 -19.49 -1.36
C LEU A 352 -9.62 -19.04 -1.34
N LEU A 353 -10.48 -19.72 -0.59
CA LEU A 353 -11.88 -19.36 -0.40
C LEU A 353 -12.02 -18.06 0.39
N ASN A 354 -11.35 -17.92 1.53
CA ASN A 354 -11.35 -16.68 2.31
C ASN A 354 -10.80 -15.50 1.47
N TYR A 355 -9.72 -15.76 0.74
CA TYR A 355 -9.16 -14.82 -0.20
C TYR A 355 -10.16 -14.45 -1.31
N ALA A 356 -10.82 -15.43 -1.94
CA ALA A 356 -11.81 -15.23 -2.99
C ALA A 356 -13.08 -14.54 -2.49
N ILE A 357 -13.54 -14.81 -1.26
CA ILE A 357 -14.62 -14.07 -0.60
C ILE A 357 -14.22 -12.60 -0.46
N MET A 358 -13.02 -12.33 0.05
CA MET A 358 -12.51 -10.97 0.17
C MET A 358 -12.27 -10.28 -1.20
N GLN A 359 -12.07 -11.04 -2.28
CA GLN A 359 -12.00 -10.51 -3.65
C GLN A 359 -13.35 -10.34 -4.34
N GLY A 360 -14.31 -11.23 -4.12
CA GLY A 360 -15.71 -11.08 -4.50
C GLY A 360 -16.35 -9.90 -3.76
N MET A 361 -15.88 -9.62 -2.55
CA MET A 361 -16.17 -8.38 -1.85
C MET A 361 -15.69 -7.14 -2.62
N ARG A 362 -14.69 -7.24 -3.51
CA ARG A 362 -14.33 -6.16 -4.46
C ARG A 362 -15.04 -6.29 -5.83
N SER A 363 -15.55 -7.47 -6.19
CA SER A 363 -16.00 -7.81 -7.56
C SER A 363 -17.49 -8.19 -7.74
N ILE A 364 -18.36 -8.12 -6.72
CA ILE A 364 -19.82 -8.35 -6.91
C ILE A 364 -20.46 -7.15 -7.64
N HIS A 365 -20.23 -7.12 -8.95
CA HIS A 365 -21.25 -7.11 -9.98
C HIS A 365 -20.89 -8.27 -10.90
N ILE A 366 -21.52 -9.43 -10.71
CA ILE A 366 -21.83 -10.45 -11.73
C ILE A 366 -22.65 -11.53 -11.00
N GLY A 367 -23.88 -11.74 -11.48
CA GLY A 367 -24.61 -13.01 -11.34
C GLY A 367 -25.55 -13.18 -10.15
N ALA A 368 -26.77 -12.66 -10.28
CA ALA A 368 -28.04 -13.39 -10.12
C ALA A 368 -29.22 -12.54 -10.61
#